data_AF-A0A7S3DMX0-F1
#
_entry.id   AF-A0A7S3DMX0-F1
#
_cell.length_a   1.000
_cell.length_b   1.000
_cell.length_c   1.000
_cell.angle_alpha   90.00
_cell.angle_beta   90.00
_cell.angle_gamma   90.00
#
_symmetry.space_group_name_H-M   'P 1'
#
loop_
_entity.id
_entity.type
_entity.pdbx_description
1 polymer ?
#
loop_
_entity_poly.entity_id
_entity_poly.type
_entity_poly.pdbx_seq_one_letter_code
_entity_poly.pdbx_strand_id
1 'polypeptide(L)'
;GVPFQRALRSTGGNGEMALVSFPEERENCSIPLDADYKDAFVAHSNFEGFSSLTIPNDAERKAYLKPGHALNGTIVFCFKVCDWGKCPPKNVEGDALQAKKATIRVNGIPATALTPYYKDCVFLEGPTGLHGWKANSKGQYEIGVKIHDDDSFMRLSSVVVM
;
A
#
# COMPACT_ATOMS: atom_id res chain seq x y z
N GLY A 1 3.64 -4.96 25.16
CA GLY A 1 2.98 -5.21 23.86
C GLY A 1 1.91 -4.16 23.70
N VAL A 2 2.19 -3.15 22.90
CA VAL A 2 1.63 -1.79 23.04
C VAL A 2 1.50 -1.21 21.61
N PRO A 3 0.88 -0.05 21.39
CA PRO A 3 -0.26 0.30 20.51
C PRO A 3 -0.39 -0.29 19.08
N PHE A 4 0.70 -0.76 18.47
CA PHE A 4 0.78 -1.20 17.07
C PHE A 4 -0.28 -2.24 16.69
N GLN A 5 -0.46 -3.28 17.50
CA GLN A 5 -1.49 -4.31 17.27
C GLN A 5 -2.93 -3.77 17.32
N ARG A 6 -3.18 -2.65 18.00
CA ARG A 6 -4.51 -2.04 18.07
C ARG A 6 -4.81 -1.24 16.81
N ALA A 7 -3.79 -0.57 16.27
CA ALA A 7 -3.84 0.15 15.00
C ALA A 7 -3.97 -0.83 13.80
N LEU A 8 -3.32 -2.00 13.90
CA LEU A 8 -3.44 -3.09 12.92
C LEU A 8 -4.80 -3.82 12.94
N ARG A 9 -5.53 -3.79 14.07
CA ARG A 9 -6.86 -4.41 14.19
C ARG A 9 -7.99 -3.55 13.63
N SER A 10 -7.72 -2.32 13.20
CA SER A 10 -8.72 -1.44 12.59
C SER A 10 -8.86 -1.65 11.08
N THR A 11 -8.43 -2.79 10.53
CA THR A 11 -8.80 -3.17 9.17
C THR A 11 -10.32 -3.12 9.08
N GLY A 12 -10.84 -2.21 8.24
CA GLY A 12 -12.27 -2.17 7.97
C GLY A 12 -12.65 -3.57 7.52
N GLY A 13 -13.58 -4.22 8.23
CA GLY A 13 -13.93 -5.65 8.06
C GLY A 13 -14.42 -6.06 6.68
N ASN A 14 -14.28 -5.17 5.69
CA ASN A 14 -14.77 -5.23 4.34
C ASN A 14 -13.63 -5.49 3.33
N GLY A 15 -12.39 -5.67 3.79
CA GLY A 15 -11.23 -5.92 2.93
C GLY A 15 -10.61 -4.67 2.30
N GLU A 16 -10.87 -3.49 2.86
CA GLU A 16 -10.19 -2.25 2.46
C GLU A 16 -8.89 -2.08 3.26
N MET A 17 -7.83 -1.60 2.60
CA MET A 17 -6.59 -1.24 3.30
C MET A 17 -6.85 -0.08 4.25
N ALA A 18 -6.65 -0.31 5.55
CA ALA A 18 -6.81 0.75 6.53
C ALA A 18 -5.67 1.76 6.40
N LEU A 19 -6.02 3.04 6.45
CA LEU A 19 -5.07 4.13 6.53
C LEU A 19 -4.84 4.45 8.01
N VAL A 20 -3.64 4.12 8.51
CA VAL A 20 -3.33 3.99 9.94
C VAL A 20 -2.26 5.00 10.36
N SER A 21 -2.31 5.47 11.60
CA SER A 21 -1.24 6.26 12.22
C SER A 21 -0.42 5.41 13.21
N PHE A 22 0.89 5.66 13.25
CA PHE A 22 1.88 5.09 14.18
C PHE A 22 2.54 6.20 15.01
N PRO A 23 1.85 6.76 16.02
CA PRO A 23 2.37 7.84 16.84
C PRO A 23 3.71 7.50 17.52
N GLU A 24 3.92 6.23 17.85
CA GLU A 24 5.15 5.73 18.49
C GLU A 24 6.40 5.82 17.60
N GLU A 25 6.24 5.92 16.28
CA GLU A 25 7.35 6.09 15.34
C GLU A 25 7.72 7.57 15.13
N ARG A 26 6.99 8.50 15.77
CA ARG A 26 7.21 9.94 15.60
C ARG A 26 8.25 10.45 16.58
N GLU A 27 8.97 11.49 16.19
CA GLU A 27 9.83 12.22 17.12
C GLU A 27 8.98 12.86 18.22
N ASN A 28 9.43 12.76 19.47
CA ASN A 28 8.79 13.43 20.60
C ASN A 28 9.02 14.94 20.51
N CYS A 29 8.12 15.64 19.83
CA CYS A 29 8.09 17.10 19.82
C CYS A 29 7.38 17.63 21.07
N SER A 30 7.90 18.72 21.65
CA SER A 30 7.31 19.38 22.82
C SER A 30 5.99 20.10 22.53
N ILE A 31 5.68 20.32 21.25
CA ILE A 31 4.42 20.91 20.78
C ILE A 31 3.62 19.79 20.12
N PRO A 32 2.45 19.41 20.68
CA PRO A 32 1.56 18.47 20.01
C PRO A 32 1.01 19.14 18.75
N LEU A 33 1.48 18.69 17.59
CA LEU A 33 0.87 19.05 16.31
C LEU A 33 -0.45 18.28 16.18
N ASP A 34 -1.55 18.97 15.89
CA ASP A 34 -2.84 18.33 15.62
C ASP A 34 -2.67 17.31 14.49
N ALA A 35 -2.89 16.04 14.82
CA ALA A 35 -2.47 14.91 14.01
C ALA A 35 -3.51 14.56 12.94
N ASP A 36 -3.43 15.20 11.77
CA ASP A 36 -4.20 14.77 10.58
C ASP A 36 -3.38 13.86 9.63
N TYR A 37 -2.13 13.56 10.00
CA TYR A 37 -1.28 12.68 9.20
C TYR A 37 -1.53 11.22 9.54
N LYS A 38 -2.06 10.48 8.57
CA LYS A 38 -2.03 9.03 8.59
C LYS A 38 -0.74 8.57 7.91
N ASP A 39 -0.09 7.57 8.49
CA ASP A 39 1.33 7.27 8.21
C ASP A 39 1.50 6.18 7.14
N ALA A 40 0.56 5.23 7.03
CA ALA A 40 0.59 4.21 5.98
C ALA A 40 -0.78 3.55 5.72
N PHE A 41 -0.96 3.05 4.50
CA PHE A 41 -1.96 2.03 4.18
C PHE A 41 -1.45 0.66 4.63
N VAL A 42 -2.30 -0.13 5.27
CA VAL A 42 -1.93 -1.41 5.86
C VAL A 42 -2.73 -2.56 5.25
N ALA A 43 -2.01 -3.61 4.84
CA ALA A 43 -2.56 -4.92 4.49
C ALA A 43 -2.06 -5.98 5.48
N HIS A 44 -2.92 -6.89 5.92
CA HIS A 44 -2.60 -7.86 6.97
C HIS A 44 -3.01 -9.28 6.57
N SER A 45 -2.27 -10.28 7.06
CA SER A 45 -2.55 -11.70 6.84
C SER A 45 -3.86 -12.21 7.49
N ASN A 46 -4.46 -11.45 8.41
CA ASN A 46 -5.69 -11.85 9.09
C ASN A 46 -6.93 -11.73 8.20
N PHE A 47 -6.82 -11.06 7.06
CA PHE A 47 -7.86 -11.00 6.05
C PHE A 47 -7.64 -12.11 5.03
N GLU A 48 -8.61 -13.02 4.90
CA GLU A 48 -8.49 -14.18 3.99
C GLU A 48 -8.38 -13.77 2.50
N GLY A 49 -8.88 -12.59 2.15
CA GLY A 49 -8.89 -12.02 0.81
C GLY A 49 -7.69 -11.12 0.49
N PHE A 50 -7.90 -10.23 -0.48
CA PHE A 50 -6.97 -9.15 -0.77
C PHE A 50 -7.44 -7.88 -0.06
N SER A 51 -6.58 -7.30 0.78
CA SER A 51 -6.80 -5.93 1.25
C SER A 51 -6.65 -5.01 0.05
N SER A 52 -7.67 -4.22 -0.27
CA SER A 52 -7.71 -3.44 -1.51
C SER A 52 -7.79 -1.94 -1.29
N LEU A 53 -7.33 -1.20 -2.29
CA LEU A 53 -7.33 0.25 -2.43
C LEU A 53 -7.72 0.57 -3.87
N THR A 54 -8.57 1.57 -4.10
CA THR A 54 -8.88 2.05 -5.46
C THR A 54 -8.24 3.40 -5.70
N ILE A 55 -7.40 3.51 -6.73
CA ILE A 55 -6.76 4.78 -7.11
C ILE A 55 -7.08 5.16 -8.57
N PRO A 56 -7.42 6.43 -8.84
CA PRO A 56 -7.93 7.37 -7.85
C PRO A 56 -9.29 6.87 -7.33
N ASN A 57 -9.59 7.11 -6.06
CA ASN A 57 -10.94 6.88 -5.55
C ASN A 57 -11.93 7.91 -6.16
N ASP A 58 -13.22 7.77 -5.88
CA ASP A 58 -14.24 8.63 -6.50
C ASP A 58 -14.10 10.11 -6.11
N ALA A 59 -13.62 10.40 -4.88
CA ALA A 59 -13.38 11.76 -4.41
C ALA A 59 -12.14 12.39 -5.07
N GLU A 60 -11.04 11.64 -5.16
CA GLU A 60 -9.81 12.06 -5.83
C GLU A 60 -10.04 12.31 -7.31
N ARG A 61 -10.78 11.44 -7.99
CA ARG A 61 -11.16 11.64 -9.40
C ARG A 61 -11.92 12.94 -9.57
N LYS A 62 -12.89 13.23 -8.69
CA LYS A 62 -13.69 14.47 -8.75
C LYS A 62 -12.85 15.72 -8.47
N ALA A 63 -11.87 15.63 -7.57
CA ALA A 63 -11.06 16.77 -7.14
C ALA A 63 -9.88 17.06 -8.08
N TYR A 64 -9.20 16.03 -8.59
CA TYR A 64 -7.90 16.17 -9.22
C TYR A 64 -7.87 15.78 -10.71
N LEU A 65 -8.78 14.91 -11.18
CA LEU A 65 -8.79 14.52 -12.59
C LEU A 65 -9.69 15.45 -13.42
N LYS A 66 -9.08 16.13 -14.38
CA LYS A 66 -9.81 16.90 -15.39
C LYS A 66 -10.54 15.95 -16.36
N PRO A 67 -11.72 16.34 -16.87
CA PRO A 67 -12.39 15.57 -17.92
C PRO A 67 -11.43 15.28 -19.09
N GLY A 68 -11.35 14.02 -19.51
CA GLY A 68 -10.49 13.59 -20.61
C GLY A 68 -9.02 13.32 -20.26
N HIS A 69 -8.60 13.53 -19.01
CA HIS A 69 -7.26 13.14 -18.55
C HIS A 69 -7.25 11.67 -18.12
N ALA A 70 -6.50 10.84 -18.84
CA ALA A 70 -6.27 9.45 -18.48
C ALA A 70 -4.89 9.30 -17.82
N LEU A 71 -4.82 8.52 -16.75
CA LEU A 71 -3.54 8.09 -16.17
C LEU A 71 -2.91 7.04 -17.09
N ASN A 72 -1.59 7.07 -17.23
CA ASN A 72 -0.86 6.15 -18.12
C ASN A 72 -0.80 4.72 -17.55
N GLY A 73 -1.12 4.55 -16.27
CA GLY A 73 -1.21 3.27 -15.58
C GLY A 73 0.13 2.75 -15.09
N THR A 74 1.14 3.60 -14.97
CA THR A 74 2.39 3.22 -14.28
C THR A 74 2.18 3.33 -12.78
N ILE A 75 2.30 2.22 -12.05
CA ILE A 75 2.01 2.17 -10.62
C ILE A 75 3.29 2.08 -9.81
N VAL A 76 3.47 3.04 -8.90
CA VAL A 76 4.57 3.08 -7.93
C VAL A 76 4.04 2.71 -6.55
N PHE A 77 4.70 1.74 -5.92
CA PHE A 77 4.48 1.34 -4.53
C PHE A 77 5.64 1.85 -3.68
N CYS A 78 5.37 2.69 -2.69
CA CYS A 78 6.36 3.09 -1.70
C CYS A 78 6.05 2.43 -0.36
N PHE A 79 7.00 1.65 0.14
CA PHE A 79 6.86 0.99 1.44
C PHE A 79 7.08 2.00 2.57
N LYS A 80 6.40 1.83 3.70
CA LYS A 80 6.79 2.59 4.89
C LYS A 80 8.09 2.01 5.44
N VAL A 81 9.20 2.65 5.12
CA VAL A 81 10.49 2.35 5.75
C VAL A 81 10.50 2.77 7.21
N CYS A 82 11.20 1.97 8.00
CA CYS A 82 11.61 2.23 9.36
C CYS A 82 13.11 2.56 9.37
N ASP A 83 13.61 3.14 10.47
CA ASP A 83 15.06 3.21 10.67
C ASP A 83 15.66 1.80 10.83
N TRP A 84 16.95 1.67 10.54
CA TRP A 84 17.69 0.42 10.69
C TRP A 84 17.49 -0.21 12.08
N GLY A 85 17.03 -1.47 12.09
CA GLY A 85 16.77 -2.22 13.32
C GLY A 85 15.52 -1.80 14.10
N LYS A 86 14.75 -0.82 13.61
CA LYS A 86 13.51 -0.35 14.26
C LYS A 86 12.24 -0.83 13.57
N CYS A 87 12.35 -1.65 12.51
CA CYS A 87 11.15 -2.19 11.88
C CYS A 87 10.40 -3.08 12.87
N PRO A 88 9.09 -2.90 12.99
CA PRO A 88 8.29 -3.82 13.76
C PRO A 88 8.47 -5.23 13.18
N PRO A 89 8.56 -6.27 14.04
CA PRO A 89 8.66 -7.63 13.57
C PRO A 89 7.46 -7.96 12.66
N LYS A 90 7.68 -8.83 11.68
CA LYS A 90 6.65 -9.27 10.71
C LYS A 90 6.18 -8.21 9.69
N ASN A 91 6.88 -7.09 9.58
CA ASN A 91 6.73 -6.16 8.45
C ASN A 91 7.23 -6.83 7.15
N VAL A 92 6.38 -6.89 6.14
CA VAL A 92 6.67 -7.43 4.80
C VAL A 92 7.07 -6.27 3.89
N GLU A 93 8.28 -6.33 3.35
CA GLU A 93 8.86 -5.31 2.46
C GLU A 93 9.05 -5.83 1.02
N GLY A 94 9.72 -5.04 0.17
CA GLY A 94 9.86 -5.35 -1.27
C GLY A 94 10.59 -6.66 -1.57
N ASP A 95 11.57 -7.04 -0.75
CA ASP A 95 12.30 -8.30 -0.85
C ASP A 95 11.41 -9.52 -0.52
N ALA A 96 10.50 -9.37 0.43
CA ALA A 96 9.58 -10.40 0.86
C ALA A 96 8.55 -10.78 -0.23
N LEU A 97 8.26 -9.88 -1.17
CA LEU A 97 7.45 -10.18 -2.37
C LEU A 97 8.18 -11.13 -3.33
N GLN A 98 9.48 -10.96 -3.51
CA GLN A 98 10.29 -11.92 -4.29
C GLN A 98 10.33 -13.29 -3.62
N ALA A 99 10.28 -13.32 -2.28
CA ALA A 99 10.17 -14.54 -1.48
C ALA A 99 8.73 -15.11 -1.42
N LYS A 100 7.77 -14.58 -2.19
CA LYS A 100 6.36 -15.01 -2.24
C LYS A 100 5.60 -14.90 -0.91
N LYS A 101 6.04 -14.04 0.01
CA LYS A 101 5.37 -13.79 1.30
C LYS A 101 4.14 -12.89 1.18
N ALA A 102 3.98 -12.25 0.03
CA ALA A 102 2.81 -11.48 -0.33
C ALA A 102 2.51 -11.62 -1.83
N THR A 103 1.28 -11.28 -2.21
CA THR A 103 0.87 -11.12 -3.61
C THR A 103 0.22 -9.76 -3.78
N ILE A 104 0.67 -9.02 -4.79
CA ILE A 104 0.07 -7.76 -5.22
C ILE A 104 -0.70 -8.02 -6.51
N ARG A 105 -1.88 -7.42 -6.65
CA ARG A 105 -2.66 -7.43 -7.88
C ARG A 105 -3.15 -6.03 -8.23
N VAL A 106 -3.36 -5.82 -9.52
CA VAL A 106 -3.99 -4.61 -10.06
C VAL A 106 -5.15 -5.06 -10.95
N ASN A 107 -6.36 -4.59 -10.64
CA ASN A 107 -7.59 -4.98 -11.35
C ASN A 107 -7.76 -6.50 -11.46
N GLY A 108 -7.42 -7.23 -10.38
CA GLY A 108 -7.49 -8.69 -10.33
C GLY A 108 -6.30 -9.43 -10.96
N ILE A 109 -5.40 -8.72 -11.66
CA ILE A 109 -4.24 -9.32 -12.34
C ILE A 109 -3.02 -9.24 -11.41
N PRO A 110 -2.34 -10.37 -11.10
CA PRO A 110 -1.19 -10.36 -10.22
C PRO A 110 0.01 -9.65 -10.86
N ALA A 111 0.73 -8.87 -10.05
CA ALA A 111 2.06 -8.38 -10.40
C ALA A 111 3.06 -9.56 -10.40
N THR A 112 3.96 -9.57 -11.39
CA THR A 112 4.94 -10.65 -11.57
C THR A 112 6.32 -10.28 -11.06
N ALA A 113 6.66 -8.99 -11.07
CA ALA A 113 7.93 -8.49 -10.56
C ALA A 113 7.79 -7.08 -10.00
N LEU A 114 8.83 -6.67 -9.28
CA LEU A 114 9.01 -5.32 -8.77
C LEU A 114 10.31 -4.76 -9.33
N THR A 115 10.25 -3.57 -9.93
CA THR A 115 11.45 -2.86 -10.40
C THR A 115 11.77 -1.75 -9.41
N PRO A 116 12.95 -1.76 -8.75
CA PRO A 116 13.37 -0.67 -7.88
C PRO A 116 13.37 0.66 -8.64
N TYR A 117 12.79 1.70 -8.03
CA TYR A 117 12.75 3.04 -8.61
C TYR A 117 13.61 4.01 -7.82
N TYR A 118 13.22 4.29 -6.58
CA TYR A 118 13.91 5.24 -5.71
C TYR A 118 13.65 4.90 -4.24
N LYS A 119 14.72 4.75 -3.46
CA LYS A 119 14.66 4.36 -2.04
C LYS A 119 13.77 3.13 -1.83
N ASP A 120 12.70 3.30 -1.08
CA ASP A 120 11.67 2.36 -0.67
C ASP A 120 10.51 2.23 -1.66
N CYS A 121 10.67 2.80 -2.87
CA CYS A 121 9.66 2.75 -3.92
C CYS A 121 10.03 1.80 -5.06
N VAL A 122 9.03 1.07 -5.55
CA VAL A 122 9.13 0.11 -6.64
C VAL A 122 8.04 0.33 -7.68
N PHE A 123 8.32 0.06 -8.94
CA PHE A 123 7.30 -0.09 -9.97
C PHE A 123 6.72 -1.50 -9.95
N LEU A 124 5.41 -1.60 -10.14
CA LEU A 124 4.75 -2.89 -10.35
C LEU A 124 4.88 -3.32 -11.81
N GLU A 125 5.34 -4.55 -12.03
CA GLU A 125 5.42 -5.17 -13.35
C GLU A 125 4.25 -6.17 -13.52
N GLY A 126 3.54 -6.07 -14.65
CA GLY A 126 2.48 -6.99 -15.01
C GLY A 126 2.97 -8.22 -15.77
N PRO A 127 2.09 -9.18 -16.09
CA PRO A 127 2.46 -10.47 -16.67
C PRO A 127 3.24 -10.44 -18.00
N THR A 128 3.18 -9.34 -18.74
CA THR A 128 3.90 -9.17 -20.01
C THR A 128 5.30 -8.58 -19.84
N GLY A 129 5.76 -8.37 -18.60
CA GLY A 129 7.01 -7.66 -18.32
C GLY A 129 6.91 -6.14 -18.45
N LEU A 130 5.69 -5.59 -18.55
CA LEU A 130 5.47 -4.16 -18.73
C LEU A 130 4.96 -3.51 -17.43
N HIS A 131 5.34 -2.25 -17.22
CA HIS A 131 4.87 -1.44 -16.09
C HIS A 131 3.54 -0.70 -16.34
N GLY A 132 3.03 -0.75 -17.58
CA GLY A 132 1.77 -0.11 -17.95
C GLY A 132 0.58 -1.00 -17.63
N TRP A 133 -0.23 -0.59 -16.67
CA TRP A 133 -1.46 -1.26 -16.28
C TRP A 133 -2.67 -0.63 -16.97
N LYS A 134 -3.62 -1.47 -17.40
CA LYS A 134 -4.90 -0.98 -17.91
C LYS A 134 -5.83 -0.66 -16.76
N ALA A 135 -6.44 0.53 -16.79
CA ALA A 135 -7.52 0.89 -15.89
C ALA A 135 -8.74 -0.03 -16.08
N ASN A 136 -9.57 -0.14 -15.04
CA ASN A 136 -10.84 -0.85 -15.10
C ASN A 136 -11.89 -0.05 -15.90
N SER A 137 -13.12 -0.55 -16.01
CA SER A 137 -14.21 0.10 -16.75
C SER A 137 -14.59 1.49 -16.25
N LYS A 138 -14.15 1.88 -15.04
CA LYS A 138 -14.35 3.20 -14.44
C LYS A 138 -13.13 4.12 -14.59
N GLY A 139 -12.08 3.69 -15.29
CA GLY A 139 -10.83 4.45 -15.39
C GLY A 139 -10.02 4.46 -14.07
N GLN A 140 -10.21 3.45 -13.22
CA GLN A 140 -9.54 3.33 -11.92
C GLN A 140 -8.67 2.07 -11.85
N TYR A 141 -7.86 1.99 -10.81
CA TYR A 141 -6.96 0.89 -10.52
C TYR A 141 -7.30 0.33 -9.13
N GLU A 142 -7.88 -0.86 -9.07
CA GLU A 142 -8.03 -1.61 -7.82
C GLU A 142 -6.73 -2.33 -7.52
N ILE A 143 -6.03 -1.85 -6.51
CA ILE A 143 -4.79 -2.39 -6.00
C ILE A 143 -5.13 -3.33 -4.85
N GLY A 144 -4.82 -4.61 -4.97
CA GLY A 144 -5.02 -5.60 -3.91
C GLY A 144 -3.70 -6.14 -3.39
N VAL A 145 -3.59 -6.30 -2.08
CA VAL A 145 -2.45 -6.95 -1.41
C VAL A 145 -2.97 -8.10 -0.55
N LYS A 146 -2.37 -9.27 -0.72
CA LYS A 146 -2.59 -10.43 0.15
C LYS A 146 -1.27 -10.83 0.80
N ILE A 147 -1.27 -11.00 2.11
CA ILE A 147 -0.10 -11.45 2.88
C ILE A 147 -0.27 -12.94 3.18
N HIS A 148 0.76 -13.73 2.92
CA HIS A 148 0.73 -15.19 3.08
C HIS A 148 1.43 -15.67 4.35
N ASP A 149 2.36 -14.89 4.90
CA ASP A 149 3.03 -15.22 6.15
C ASP A 149 2.12 -14.92 7.36
N ASP A 150 2.01 -15.87 8.29
CA ASP A 150 1.21 -15.73 9.50
C ASP A 150 1.67 -14.54 10.36
N ASP A 151 0.68 -13.85 10.95
CA ASP A 151 0.84 -12.64 11.77
C ASP A 151 1.68 -11.52 11.12
N SER A 152 1.70 -11.48 9.79
CA SER A 152 2.48 -10.51 9.03
C SER A 152 1.61 -9.46 8.36
N PHE A 153 2.22 -8.32 8.08
CA PHE A 153 1.54 -7.16 7.52
C PHE A 153 2.49 -6.39 6.60
N MET A 154 1.92 -5.62 5.68
CA MET A 154 2.64 -4.71 4.80
C MET A 154 2.16 -3.29 5.06
N ARG A 155 3.10 -2.34 5.02
CA ARG A 155 2.82 -0.92 5.19
C ARG A 155 3.26 -0.17 3.96
N LEU A 156 2.34 0.56 3.34
CA LEU A 156 2.60 1.39 2.17
C LEU A 156 2.47 2.85 2.59
N SER A 157 3.56 3.61 2.49
CA SER A 157 3.53 5.06 2.73
C SER A 157 2.76 5.78 1.62
N SER A 158 2.86 5.27 0.39
CA SER A 158 2.18 5.84 -0.76
C SER A 158 1.96 4.80 -1.87
N VAL A 159 0.90 5.00 -2.63
CA VAL A 159 0.67 4.33 -3.91
C VAL A 159 0.32 5.40 -4.94
N VAL A 160 1.13 5.50 -5.99
CA VAL A 160 1.01 6.55 -7.01
C VAL A 160 0.72 5.91 -8.36
N VAL A 161 -0.22 6.49 -9.10
CA VAL A 161 -0.53 6.10 -10.48
C VAL A 161 -0.25 7.29 -11.39
N MET A 162 0.63 7.09 -12.38
CA MET A 162 1.02 8.07 -13.40
C MET A 162 0.48 7.68 -14.77
#